data_AF-A0A2P6FTG1-F1
#
_entry.id   AF-A0A2P6FTG1-F1
#
_cell.length_a   1.000
_cell.length_b   1.000
_cell.length_c   1.000
_cell.angle_alpha   90.00
_cell.angle_beta   90.00
_cell.angle_gamma   90.00
#
_symmetry.space_group_name_H-M   'P 1'
#
loop_
_entity.id
_entity.type
_entity.pdbx_description
1 polymer ?
#
loop_
_entity_poly.entity_id
_entity_poly.type
_entity_poly.pdbx_seq_one_letter_code
_entity_poly.pdbx_strand_id
1 'polypeptide(L)'
;IIVTGNAVIVMPSSSRPIPAITLAECLATSDVPAGVVNILTGAPAEVMPWLAEHADVNALDLTGIVDEGVATDLERSAAGTVKRVRGAAPHADWQATPSLSRMRAFVEVKTVWHPMGV
;
A
#
# COMPACT_ATOMS: atom_id res chain seq x y z
N ILE A 1 0.78 -7.28 0.48
CA ILE A 1 -0.05 -6.59 -0.53
C ILE A 1 -0.02 -7.34 -1.87
N ILE A 2 1.16 -7.64 -2.45
CA ILE A 2 1.22 -8.37 -3.74
C ILE A 2 0.77 -9.84 -3.67
N VAL A 3 1.00 -10.52 -2.54
CA VAL A 3 0.58 -11.93 -2.35
C VAL A 3 -0.93 -12.14 -2.47
N THR A 4 -1.72 -11.08 -2.26
CA THR A 4 -3.18 -11.11 -2.40
C THR A 4 -3.65 -10.74 -3.80
N GLY A 5 -2.75 -10.59 -4.78
CA GLY A 5 -3.07 -10.30 -6.17
C GLY A 5 -3.12 -8.82 -6.55
N ASN A 6 -2.67 -7.92 -5.67
CA ASN A 6 -2.65 -6.48 -5.96
C ASN A 6 -1.37 -6.05 -6.67
N ALA A 7 -1.50 -5.08 -7.59
CA ALA A 7 -0.36 -4.26 -8.02
C ALA A 7 -0.12 -3.13 -7.01
N VAL A 8 1.14 -2.70 -6.85
CA VAL A 8 1.52 -1.70 -5.84
C VAL A 8 2.44 -0.62 -6.38
N ILE A 9 2.29 0.57 -5.80
CA ILE A 9 3.26 1.66 -5.86
C ILE A 9 3.84 1.81 -4.45
N VAL A 10 5.15 1.67 -4.32
CA VAL A 10 5.87 1.73 -3.05
C VAL A 10 6.68 3.01 -2.99
N MET A 11 6.38 3.85 -2.01
CA MET A 11 7.23 4.97 -1.60
C MET A 11 8.20 4.48 -0.53
N PRO A 12 9.51 4.33 -0.82
CA PRO A 12 10.48 3.95 0.19
C PRO A 12 10.82 5.15 1.09
N SER A 13 11.59 4.88 2.15
CA SER A 13 12.14 5.96 2.99
C SER A 13 12.94 6.95 2.14
N SER A 14 12.60 8.23 2.22
CA SER A 14 13.32 9.31 1.51
C SER A 14 14.76 9.47 2.01
N SER A 15 15.00 9.23 3.31
CA SER A 15 16.32 9.34 3.92
C SER A 15 17.17 8.08 3.76
N ARG A 16 16.54 6.90 3.59
CA ARG A 16 17.22 5.60 3.49
C ARG A 16 16.62 4.73 2.37
N PRO A 17 16.65 5.16 1.10
CA PRO A 17 15.95 4.46 0.01
C PRO A 17 16.71 3.23 -0.53
N ILE A 18 18.03 3.15 -0.29
CA ILE A 18 18.92 2.14 -0.90
C ILE A 18 18.39 0.71 -0.77
N PRO A 19 17.91 0.22 0.40
CA PRO A 19 17.42 -1.15 0.50
C PRO A 19 16.24 -1.45 -0.43
N ALA A 20 15.34 -0.49 -0.64
CA ALA A 20 14.22 -0.66 -1.56
C ALA A 20 14.67 -0.65 -3.02
N ILE A 21 15.67 0.18 -3.36
CA ILE A 21 16.27 0.20 -4.70
C ILE A 21 16.96 -1.13 -5.01
N THR A 22 17.76 -1.66 -4.08
CA THR A 22 18.38 -2.98 -4.24
C THR A 22 17.34 -4.10 -4.33
N LEU A 23 16.24 -4.02 -3.57
CA LEU A 23 15.13 -4.96 -3.71
C LEU A 23 14.49 -4.89 -5.11
N ALA A 24 14.45 -3.71 -5.74
CA ALA A 24 13.94 -3.55 -7.10
C ALA A 24 14.75 -4.39 -8.11
N GLU A 25 16.07 -4.47 -7.96
CA GLU A 25 16.93 -5.33 -8.79
C GLU A 25 16.58 -6.81 -8.61
N CYS A 26 16.43 -7.25 -7.36
CA CYS A 26 16.00 -8.62 -7.07
C CYS A 26 14.65 -8.95 -7.70
N LEU A 27 13.67 -8.03 -7.61
CA LEU A 27 12.35 -8.21 -8.20
C LEU A 27 12.42 -8.29 -9.74
N ALA A 28 13.25 -7.44 -10.36
CA ALA A 28 13.46 -7.44 -11.80
C ALA A 28 14.07 -8.75 -12.32
N THR A 29 14.89 -9.44 -11.51
CA THR A 29 15.46 -10.74 -11.83
C THR A 29 14.64 -11.94 -11.35
N SER A 30 13.47 -11.72 -10.75
CA SER A 30 12.62 -12.77 -10.15
C SER A 30 11.34 -13.06 -10.95
N ASP A 31 11.29 -12.69 -12.23
CA ASP A 31 10.13 -12.87 -13.11
C ASP A 31 8.81 -12.26 -12.57
N VAL A 32 8.92 -11.21 -11.75
CA VAL A 32 7.73 -10.46 -11.30
C VAL A 32 7.13 -9.73 -12.51
N PRO A 33 5.84 -9.94 -12.83
CA PRO A 33 5.24 -9.30 -14.00
C PRO A 33 5.35 -7.77 -13.94
N ALA A 34 5.59 -7.15 -15.10
CA ALA A 34 5.71 -5.71 -15.22
C ALA A 34 4.47 -5.00 -14.66
N GLY A 35 4.69 -3.95 -13.88
CA GLY A 35 3.63 -3.16 -13.24
C GLY A 35 3.09 -3.72 -11.92
N VAL A 36 3.46 -4.94 -11.50
CA VAL A 36 3.00 -5.50 -10.20
C VAL A 36 3.66 -4.78 -9.02
N VAL A 37 4.95 -4.45 -9.12
CA VAL A 37 5.65 -3.63 -8.12
C VAL A 37 6.31 -2.46 -8.82
N ASN A 38 5.90 -1.25 -8.44
CA ASN A 38 6.47 0.01 -8.92
C ASN A 38 7.06 0.74 -7.71
N ILE A 39 8.32 1.16 -7.78
CA ILE A 39 8.99 1.86 -6.67
C ILE A 39 9.27 3.29 -7.10
N LEU A 40 8.78 4.26 -6.34
CA LEU A 40 8.98 5.69 -6.60
C LEU A 40 9.80 6.31 -5.48
N THR A 41 11.03 6.72 -5.78
CA THR A 41 11.88 7.44 -4.83
C THR A 41 11.58 8.93 -4.86
N GLY A 42 11.56 9.59 -3.70
CA GLY A 42 11.31 11.02 -3.61
C GLY A 42 10.77 11.42 -2.25
N ALA A 43 10.32 12.67 -2.12
CA ALA A 43 9.65 13.14 -0.91
C ALA A 43 8.18 12.63 -0.88
N PRO A 44 7.75 11.92 0.18
CA PRO A 44 6.36 11.48 0.31
C PRO A 44 5.37 12.64 0.24
N ALA A 45 5.72 13.80 0.79
CA ALA A 45 4.87 15.00 0.77
C ALA A 45 4.57 15.51 -0.66
N GLU A 46 5.42 15.20 -1.64
CA GLU A 46 5.20 15.61 -3.04
C GLU A 46 4.36 14.61 -3.82
N VAL A 47 4.49 13.30 -3.52
CA VAL A 47 3.88 12.22 -4.32
C VAL A 47 2.59 11.68 -3.70
N MET A 48 2.54 11.54 -2.37
CA MET A 48 1.41 10.92 -1.68
C MET A 48 0.08 11.66 -1.85
N PRO A 49 0.02 13.02 -1.88
CA PRO A 49 -1.23 13.72 -2.14
C PRO A 49 -1.86 13.32 -3.48
N TRP A 50 -1.04 13.19 -4.53
CA TRP A 50 -1.52 12.70 -5.83
C TRP A 50 -2.07 11.28 -5.74
N LEU A 51 -1.36 10.37 -5.07
CA LEU A 51 -1.85 8.99 -4.89
C LEU A 51 -3.14 8.93 -4.05
N ALA A 52 -3.29 9.84 -3.08
CA ALA A 52 -4.48 9.93 -2.24
C ALA A 52 -5.70 10.45 -3.01
N GLU A 53 -5.51 11.35 -3.97
CA GLU A 53 -6.60 11.91 -4.78
C GLU A 53 -6.91 11.08 -6.04
N HIS A 54 -5.97 10.27 -6.52
CA HIS A 54 -6.09 9.56 -7.79
C HIS A 54 -7.23 8.53 -7.78
N ALA A 55 -8.20 8.67 -8.70
CA ALA A 55 -9.37 7.79 -8.76
C ALA A 55 -9.04 6.30 -8.95
N ASP A 56 -8.01 5.99 -9.76
CA ASP A 56 -7.61 4.60 -10.03
C ASP A 56 -6.79 3.91 -8.92
N VAL A 57 -6.46 4.61 -7.82
CA VAL A 57 -5.82 3.99 -6.65
C VAL A 57 -6.89 3.46 -5.72
N ASN A 58 -6.98 2.14 -5.52
CA ASN A 58 -8.07 1.57 -4.71
C ASN A 58 -7.86 1.68 -3.19
N ALA A 59 -6.61 1.78 -2.73
CA ALA A 59 -6.30 1.83 -1.30
C ALA A 59 -4.93 2.49 -1.02
N LEU A 60 -4.76 3.01 0.21
CA LEU A 60 -3.51 3.53 0.74
C LEU A 60 -3.03 2.73 1.96
N ASP A 61 -1.72 2.50 2.04
CA ASP A 61 -1.04 2.04 3.25
C ASP A 61 -0.14 3.17 3.79
N LEU A 62 -0.58 3.82 4.87
CA LEU A 62 0.14 4.93 5.49
C LEU A 62 1.10 4.47 6.59
N THR A 63 1.35 3.16 6.74
CA THR A 63 2.22 2.60 7.79
C THR A 63 3.59 3.31 7.87
N GLY A 64 4.14 3.74 6.72
CA GLY A 64 5.45 4.42 6.65
C GLY A 64 5.43 5.93 6.90
N ILE A 65 4.25 6.54 7.08
CA ILE A 65 4.11 7.96 7.40
C ILE A 65 4.24 8.14 8.92
N VAL A 66 5.23 8.92 9.33
CA VAL A 66 5.54 9.15 10.75
C VAL A 66 4.83 10.40 11.28
N ASP A 67 4.62 11.40 10.42
CA ASP A 67 3.90 12.63 10.77
C ASP A 67 2.38 12.39 10.75
N GLU A 68 1.74 12.49 11.91
CA GLU A 68 0.30 12.27 12.06
C GLU A 68 -0.55 13.30 11.33
N GLY A 69 -0.08 14.54 11.21
CA GLY A 69 -0.76 15.60 10.45
C GLY A 69 -0.80 15.25 8.96
N VAL A 70 0.35 14.85 8.41
CA VAL A 70 0.45 14.37 7.02
C VAL A 70 -0.43 13.14 6.81
N ALA A 71 -0.43 12.18 7.73
CA ALA A 71 -1.31 11.01 7.63
C ALA A 71 -2.80 11.40 7.61
N THR A 72 -3.20 12.33 8.48
CA THR A 72 -4.58 12.83 8.56
C THR A 72 -4.99 13.55 7.28
N ASP A 73 -4.11 14.35 6.69
CA ASP A 73 -4.39 15.06 5.43
C ASP A 73 -4.51 14.07 4.26
N LEU A 74 -3.67 13.03 4.21
CA LEU A 74 -3.78 11.97 3.20
C LEU A 74 -5.06 11.15 3.35
N GLU A 75 -5.48 10.84 4.58
CA GLU A 75 -6.77 10.20 4.86
C GLU A 75 -7.94 11.08 4.39
N ARG A 76 -7.85 12.40 4.59
CA ARG A 76 -8.85 13.35 4.12
C ARG A 76 -8.94 13.40 2.60
N SER A 77 -7.81 13.48 1.89
CA SER A 77 -7.79 13.46 0.42
C SER A 77 -8.32 12.13 -0.14
N ALA A 78 -7.94 11.00 0.48
CA ALA A 78 -8.45 9.67 0.14
C ALA A 78 -9.98 9.55 0.23
N ALA A 79 -10.62 10.29 1.14
CA ALA A 79 -12.07 10.29 1.28
C ALA A 79 -12.79 10.79 0.01
N GLY A 80 -12.16 11.66 -0.80
CA GLY A 80 -12.74 12.19 -2.05
C GLY A 80 -13.08 11.12 -3.09
N THR A 81 -12.44 9.94 -3.00
CA THR A 81 -12.68 8.79 -3.87
C THR A 81 -13.08 7.54 -3.09
N VAL A 82 -13.33 7.68 -1.78
CA VAL A 82 -13.73 6.62 -0.86
C VAL A 82 -12.77 5.42 -0.89
N LYS A 83 -11.48 5.68 -1.14
CA LYS A 83 -10.48 4.62 -1.17
C LYS A 83 -10.16 4.14 0.24
N ARG A 84 -9.87 2.85 0.38
CA ARG A 84 -9.58 2.25 1.69
C ARG A 84 -8.26 2.76 2.22
N VAL A 85 -8.19 3.14 3.49
CA VAL A 85 -6.94 3.59 4.12
C VAL A 85 -6.58 2.68 5.28
N ARG A 86 -5.34 2.19 5.28
CA ARG A 86 -4.67 1.68 6.48
C ARG A 86 -3.87 2.82 7.07
N GLY A 87 -4.28 3.28 8.26
CA GLY A 87 -3.65 4.42 8.94
C GLY A 87 -2.19 4.20 9.32
N ALA A 88 -1.55 5.30 9.72
CA ALA A 88 -0.17 5.31 10.15
C ALA A 88 0.09 4.36 11.33
N ALA A 89 1.31 3.83 11.40
CA ALA A 89 1.74 2.99 12.51
C ALA A 89 3.20 3.32 12.89
N PRO A 90 3.45 4.52 13.46
CA PRO A 90 4.81 4.99 13.78
C PRO A 90 5.54 4.12 14.81
N HIS A 91 4.79 3.34 15.59
CA HIS A 91 5.30 2.42 16.61
C HIS A 91 5.13 0.95 16.22
N ALA A 92 5.04 0.64 14.93
CA ALA A 92 4.97 -0.74 14.47
C ALA A 92 6.23 -1.52 14.88
N ASP A 93 6.03 -2.63 15.59
CA ASP A 93 7.08 -3.61 15.83
C ASP A 93 7.30 -4.45 14.57
N TRP A 94 8.42 -4.23 13.90
CA TRP A 94 8.78 -4.93 12.67
C TRP A 94 9.40 -6.32 12.91
N GLN A 95 9.70 -6.66 14.17
CA GLN A 95 10.23 -7.98 14.55
C GLN A 95 9.13 -8.94 15.02
N ALA A 96 7.97 -8.41 15.41
CA ALA A 96 6.82 -9.22 15.79
C ALA A 96 6.36 -10.14 14.64
N THR A 97 5.88 -11.33 15.01
CA THR A 97 5.25 -12.25 14.04
C THR A 97 4.08 -11.55 13.34
N PRO A 98 4.12 -11.39 12.01
CA PRO A 98 3.10 -10.62 11.32
C PRO A 98 1.75 -11.36 11.32
N SER A 99 0.68 -10.64 11.69
CA SER A 99 -0.68 -11.13 11.54
C SER A 99 -1.16 -11.01 10.09
N LEU A 100 -2.25 -11.71 9.75
CA LEU A 100 -2.91 -11.58 8.44
C LEU A 100 -3.64 -10.24 8.24
N SER A 101 -3.65 -9.36 9.24
CA SER A 101 -4.36 -8.07 9.18
C SER A 101 -3.93 -7.21 7.99
N ARG A 102 -2.62 -7.16 7.69
CA ARG A 102 -2.11 -6.42 6.53
C ARG A 102 -2.58 -7.01 5.21
N MET A 103 -2.74 -8.33 5.10
CA MET A 103 -3.31 -8.96 3.90
C MET A 103 -4.81 -8.67 3.80
N ARG A 104 -5.54 -8.82 4.91
CA ARG A 104 -6.99 -8.58 4.98
C ARG A 104 -7.37 -7.13 4.66
N ALA A 105 -6.50 -6.17 4.97
CA ALA A 105 -6.70 -4.77 4.63
C ALA A 105 -6.76 -4.52 3.11
N PHE A 106 -6.23 -5.40 2.26
CA PHE A 106 -6.18 -5.18 0.80
C PHE A 106 -6.81 -6.33 0.01
N VAL A 107 -7.84 -6.95 0.58
CA VAL A 107 -8.74 -7.87 -0.12
C VAL A 107 -10.17 -7.43 0.07
N GLU A 108 -11.02 -7.76 -0.90
CA GLU A 108 -12.46 -7.51 -0.84
C GLU A 108 -13.23 -8.81 -0.76
N VAL A 109 -14.26 -8.83 0.07
CA VAL A 109 -15.18 -9.96 0.14
C VAL A 109 -16.22 -9.80 -0.95
N LYS A 110 -16.19 -10.70 -1.92
CA LYS A 110 -17.27 -10.84 -2.91
C LYS A 110 -18.11 -12.07 -2.56
N THR A 111 -19.25 -11.85 -1.93
CA THR A 111 -20.22 -12.91 -1.64
C THR A 111 -20.95 -13.29 -2.92
N VAL A 112 -20.87 -14.57 -3.32
CA VAL A 112 -21.57 -15.11 -4.50
C VAL A 112 -22.54 -16.19 -4.04
N TRP A 113 -23.82 -15.98 -4.33
CA TRP A 113 -24.89 -16.92 -3.99
C TRP A 113 -25.10 -17.90 -5.15
N HIS A 114 -24.95 -19.19 -4.87
CA HIS A 114 -25.23 -20.26 -5.83
C HIS A 114 -26.54 -20.95 -5.43
N PRO A 115 -27.41 -21.31 -6.39
CA PRO A 115 -28.60 -22.10 -6.08
C PRO A 115 -28.16 -23.45 -5.51
N MET A 116 -28.78 -23.85 -4.40
CA MET A 116 -28.61 -25.16 -3.79
C MET A 116 -29.94 -25.89 -3.92
N GLY A 117 -29.96 -27.00 -4.67
CA GLY A 117 -31.14 -27.86 -4.78
C GLY A 117 -31.44 -28.52 -3.43
N VAL A 118 -32.70 -28.45 -3.01
CA VAL A 118 -33.23 -29.21 -1.88
C VAL A 118 -33.56 -30.63 -2.35
#